data_AF-A0A519JA73-F1
#
_entry.id   AF-A0A519JA73-F1
#
_cell.length_a   1.000
_cell.length_b   1.000
_cell.length_c   1.000
_cell.angle_alpha   90.00
_cell.angle_beta   90.00
_cell.angle_gamma   90.00
#
_symmetry.space_group_name_H-M   'P 1'
#
loop_
_entity.id
_entity.type
_entity.pdbx_description
1 polymer ?
#
loop_
_entity_poly.entity_id
_entity_poly.type
_entity_poly.pdbx_seq_one_letter_code
_entity_poly.pdbx_strand_id
1 'polypeptide(L)' 'MRLSRYFLPTLKEAPSDAQIVSHQLMLRAGLIKQEAAGIYAWLPLGLRVLRKIE' A
#
# COMPACT_ATOMS: atom_id res chain seq x y z
N MET A 1 -7.03 -7.96 -14.69
CA MET A 1 -7.34 -8.72 -13.45
C MET A 1 -8.74 -8.37 -12.99
N ARG A 2 -9.53 -9.35 -12.52
CA ARG A 2 -10.80 -9.06 -11.84
C ARG A 2 -10.50 -8.70 -10.38
N LEU A 3 -11.10 -7.61 -9.87
CA LEU A 3 -10.86 -7.13 -8.50
C LEU A 3 -11.27 -8.17 -7.45
N SER A 4 -12.34 -8.94 -7.71
CA SER A 4 -12.80 -10.03 -6.84
C SER A 4 -11.78 -11.17 -6.63
N ARG A 5 -10.76 -11.29 -7.49
CA ARG A 5 -9.67 -12.27 -7.37
C ARG A 5 -8.34 -11.60 -7.03
N TYR A 6 -8.35 -10.30 -6.73
CA TYR A 6 -7.14 -9.53 -6.44
C TYR A 6 -7.08 -9.17 -4.96
N PHE A 7 -5.91 -9.35 -4.36
CA PHE A 7 -5.67 -8.90 -3.01
C PHE A 7 -5.41 -7.39 -3.02
N LEU A 8 -6.42 -6.62 -2.63
CA LEU A 8 -6.38 -5.15 -2.56
C LEU A 8 -7.13 -4.66 -1.30
N PRO A 9 -6.47 -4.64 -0.13
CA PRO A 9 -7.09 -4.22 1.12
C PRO A 9 -7.06 -2.68 1.23
N THR A 10 -8.09 -2.00 0.71
CA THR A 10 -8.20 -0.55 0.85
C THR A 10 -8.70 -0.15 2.24
N LEU A 11 -8.22 0.99 2.75
CA LEU A 11 -8.66 1.54 4.03
C LEU A 11 -9.57 2.76 3.80
N LYS A 12 -10.65 2.84 4.60
CA LYS A 12 -11.57 3.99 4.58
C LYS A 12 -10.90 5.26 5.13
N GLU A 13 -10.01 5.10 6.10
CA GLU A 13 -9.31 6.17 6.79
C GLU A 13 -7.80 5.95 6.72
N ALA A 14 -7.04 7.05 6.74
CA ALA A 14 -5.58 6.96 6.82
C ALA A 14 -5.19 6.57 8.25
N PRO A 15 -4.19 5.68 8.45
CA PRO A 15 -3.59 5.51 9.76
C PRO A 15 -3.04 6.83 10.30
N SER A 16 -3.29 7.12 11.58
CA SER A 16 -2.86 8.36 12.26
C SER A 16 -1.34 8.56 12.26
N ASP A 17 -0.59 7.47 12.17
CA ASP A 17 0.87 7.47 12.25
C ASP A 17 1.53 7.98 10.96
N ALA A 18 0.78 8.02 9.85
CA ALA A 18 1.28 8.52 8.58
C ALA A 18 1.15 10.04 8.51
N GLN A 19 2.27 10.76 8.69
CA GLN A 19 2.30 12.23 8.64
C GLN A 19 2.31 12.81 7.22
N ILE A 20 2.90 12.07 6.27
CA ILE A 20 3.10 12.53 4.88
C ILE A 20 1.97 12.00 4.00
N VAL A 21 1.45 12.85 3.11
CA VAL A 21 0.35 12.50 2.19
C VAL A 21 0.66 11.27 1.34
N SER A 22 1.89 11.15 0.82
CA SER A 22 2.30 9.97 0.04
C SER A 22 2.19 8.69 0.86
N HIS A 23 2.68 8.70 2.10
CA HIS A 23 2.60 7.55 3.01
C HIS A 23 1.14 7.19 3.34
N GLN A 24 0.30 8.18 3.65
CA GLN A 24 -1.13 7.99 3.90
C GLN A 24 -1.82 7.33 2.70
N LEU A 25 -1.56 7.83 1.48
CA LEU A 25 -2.15 7.29 0.26
C LEU A 25 -1.67 5.87 -0.02
N MET A 26 -0.38 5.58 0.17
CA MET A 26 0.17 4.24 -0.06
C MET A 26 -0.44 3.19 0.88
N LEU A 27 -0.68 3.56 2.14
CA LEU A 27 -1.38 2.68 3.09
C LEU A 27 -2.86 2.52 2.74
N ARG A 28 -3.57 3.62 2.45
CA ARG A 28 -5.01 3.60 2.13
C ARG A 28 -5.34 2.84 0.85
N ALA A 29 -4.49 2.96 -0.16
CA ALA A 29 -4.67 2.28 -1.45
C ALA A 29 -4.24 0.81 -1.40
N GLY A 30 -3.74 0.31 -0.27
CA GLY A 30 -3.25 -1.06 -0.15
C GLY A 30 -2.03 -1.31 -1.02
N LEU A 31 -1.12 -0.33 -1.12
CA LEU A 31 0.16 -0.46 -1.85
C LEU A 31 1.25 -1.07 -0.96
N ILE A 32 1.26 -0.71 0.31
CA ILE A 32 2.23 -1.17 1.30
C ILE A 32 1.54 -1.54 2.61
N LYS A 33 2.18 -2.41 3.39
CA LYS A 33 1.80 -2.73 4.76
C LYS A 33 3.04 -2.65 5.65
N GLN A 34 2.93 -1.98 6.78
CA GLN A 34 4.04 -1.88 7.74
C GLN A 34 4.15 -3.21 8.51
N GLU A 35 5.34 -3.81 8.52
CA GLU A 35 5.64 -5.01 9.31
C GLU A 35 6.45 -4.67 10.56
N ALA A 36 7.33 -3.66 10.49
CA ALA A 36 8.04 -3.09 11.64
C ALA A 36 8.34 -1.60 11.41
N ALA A 37 8.94 -0.92 12.39
CA ALA A 37 9.33 0.48 12.25
C ALA A 37 10.29 0.66 11.06
N GLY A 38 9.85 1.39 10.03
CA GLY A 38 10.61 1.61 8.80
C GLY A 38 10.67 0.42 7.83
N ILE A 39 10.02 -0.71 8.15
CA ILE A 39 10.02 -1.92 7.31
C ILE A 39 8.61 -2.14 6.76
N TYR A 40 8.51 -2.16 5.43
CA TYR A 40 7.25 -2.29 4.70
C TYR A 40 7.25 -3.50 3.76
N ALA A 41 6.16 -4.25 3.77
CA ALA A 41 5.85 -5.23 2.75
C ALA A 41 5.16 -4.56 1.55
N TRP A 42 5.62 -4.87 0.35
CA TRP A 42 4.96 -4.46 -0.88
C TRP A 42 3.76 -5.36 -1.17
N LEU A 43 2.57 -4.76 -1.23
CA LEU A 43 1.36 -5.47 -1.61
C LEU A 43 1.27 -5.59 -3.14
N PRO A 44 0.42 -6.48 -3.69
CA PRO A 44 0.42 -6.81 -5.12
C PRO A 44 0.26 -5.61 -6.06
N LEU A 45 -0.41 -4.53 -5.64
CA LEU A 45 -0.53 -3.31 -6.43
C LEU A 45 0.73 -2.45 -6.33
N GLY A 46 1.29 -2.29 -5.13
CA GLY A 46 2.56 -1.59 -4.92
C GLY A 46 3.72 -2.25 -5.65
N LEU A 47 3.83 -3.58 -5.59
CA LEU A 47 4.85 -4.35 -6.30
C LEU A 47 4.75 -4.18 -7.83
N ARG A 48 3.54 -4.07 -8.38
CA ARG A 48 3.35 -3.82 -9.82
C ARG A 48 3.88 -2.45 -10.22
N VAL A 49 3.67 -1.43 -9.37
CA VAL A 49 4.20 -0.08 -9.62
C VAL A 49 5.72 -0.08 -9.52
N LEU A 50 6.27 -0.72 -8.47
CA LEU A 50 7.72 -0.85 -8.29
C LEU A 50 8.41 -1.46 -9.51
N ARG A 51 7.88 -2.59 -10.03
CA ARG A 51 8.39 -3.27 -11.23
C ARG A 51 8.26 -2.48 -12.55
N LYS A 52 7.50 -1.38 -12.55
CA LYS A 52 7.42 -0.47 -13.70
C LYS A 52 8.41 0.69 -13.60
N ILE A 53 8.87 0.96 -12.39
CA ILE A 53 9.84 2.01 -12.09
C ILE A 53 11.26 1.46 -12.22
N GLU A 54 11.47 0.20 -11.82
CA GLU A 54 12.63 -0.62 -12.22
C GLU A 54 12.78 -0.65 -13.75
#